data_AF-A0A163AYB4-F1
#
_entry.id   AF-A0A163AYB4-F1
#
_cell.length_a   1.000
_cell.length_b   1.000
_cell.length_c   1.000
_cell.angle_alpha   90.00
_cell.angle_beta   90.00
_cell.angle_gamma   90.00
#
_symmetry.space_group_name_H-M   'P 1'
#
loop_
_entity.id
_entity.type
_entity.pdbx_description
1 polymer ?
#
loop_
_entity_poly.entity_id
_entity_poly.type
_entity_poly.pdbx_seq_one_letter_code
_entity_poly.pdbx_strand_id
1 'polypeptide(L)'
;MARSMRLFLIRHGETVDNVAQLYAGSRDSALTVHGYQQATRLGQHFRSLDLTLTHLFSSHLQRAAKTAGLVREAQLQPKGDAQSARPVPEVNQLRILMEQDFGDLEGRKWSEMQAELQTKPGFVGVETKEAMGLRADAFLDEHLLLLLEETAEGSDPVVAIVSHGIFLSTLWKRLLRRLPARSILLLPELQSTARPSLEHLGGWSNTGYLELHMTRDEAVKSSIADLVPSPTSKPDVSQPVKSKSHDNIGAVKAPQATMQEGTGEAGVSAVTVRDAVDARDTTLIASAPPAPSNTRVPGPHITCGWTTTILTINGKDHLKDLKRTGGGVGSSRHDASQQGIEHFFKRRKLD
;
A
#
# COMPACT_ATOMS: atom_id res chain seq x y z
N MET A 1 26.13 -14.84 -2.81
CA MET A 1 25.77 -13.80 -1.82
C MET A 1 24.27 -13.77 -1.66
N ALA A 2 23.73 -13.28 -0.53
CA ALA A 2 22.29 -13.09 -0.39
C ALA A 2 21.75 -12.16 -1.50
N ARG A 3 20.51 -12.40 -1.93
CA ARG A 3 19.76 -11.47 -2.81
C ARG A 3 18.96 -10.52 -1.94
N SER A 4 18.80 -9.26 -2.34
CA SER A 4 17.92 -8.32 -1.64
C SER A 4 16.99 -7.56 -2.59
N MET A 5 16.01 -6.87 -2.03
CA MET A 5 15.21 -5.85 -2.71
C MET A 5 14.68 -4.87 -1.66
N ARG A 6 14.73 -3.55 -1.95
CA ARG A 6 14.01 -2.54 -1.17
C ARG A 6 12.78 -2.09 -1.96
N LEU A 7 11.61 -2.26 -1.39
CA LEU A 7 10.32 -2.02 -2.03
C LEU A 7 9.53 -0.93 -1.29
N PHE A 8 9.17 0.11 -2.03
CA PHE A 8 8.43 1.29 -1.54
C PHE A 8 7.05 1.34 -2.18
N LEU A 9 6.00 1.17 -1.37
CA LEU A 9 4.62 1.46 -1.79
C LEU A 9 4.27 2.89 -1.37
N ILE A 10 3.81 3.72 -2.31
CA ILE A 10 3.73 5.18 -2.13
C ILE A 10 2.35 5.69 -2.58
N ARG A 11 1.59 6.36 -1.69
CA ARG A 11 0.36 7.05 -2.10
C ARG A 11 0.69 8.36 -2.83
N HIS A 12 -0.05 8.68 -3.89
CA HIS A 12 0.01 9.97 -4.58
C HIS A 12 -0.08 11.21 -3.64
N GLY A 13 0.48 12.33 -4.07
CA GLY A 13 0.29 13.64 -3.40
C GLY A 13 -1.16 14.11 -3.40
N GLU A 14 -1.49 15.05 -2.51
CA GLU A 14 -2.85 15.57 -2.34
C GLU A 14 -3.46 16.08 -3.65
N THR A 15 -4.73 15.75 -3.90
CA THR A 15 -5.51 16.28 -5.02
C THR A 15 -6.62 17.24 -4.58
N VAL A 16 -7.12 18.05 -5.53
CA VAL A 16 -8.26 18.95 -5.29
C VAL A 16 -9.50 18.18 -4.81
N ASP A 17 -9.71 16.95 -5.30
CA ASP A 17 -10.81 16.09 -4.86
C ASP A 17 -10.57 15.51 -3.46
N ASN A 18 -9.31 15.33 -3.02
CA ASN A 18 -9.02 15.00 -1.61
C ASN A 18 -9.38 16.16 -0.68
N VAL A 19 -9.06 17.41 -1.06
CA VAL A 19 -9.44 18.59 -0.26
C VAL A 19 -10.96 18.80 -0.26
N ALA A 20 -11.63 18.58 -1.39
CA ALA A 20 -13.09 18.66 -1.50
C ALA A 20 -13.83 17.43 -0.92
N GLN A 21 -13.09 16.42 -0.44
CA GLN A 21 -13.61 15.17 0.15
C GLN A 21 -14.56 14.41 -0.80
N LEU A 22 -14.16 14.29 -2.07
CA LEU A 22 -14.91 13.60 -3.11
C LEU A 22 -14.35 12.19 -3.36
N TYR A 23 -15.22 11.27 -3.81
CA TYR A 23 -14.78 10.02 -4.44
C TYR A 23 -13.97 10.35 -5.70
N ALA A 24 -12.77 9.77 -5.80
CA ALA A 24 -11.84 9.99 -6.90
C ALA A 24 -11.05 8.70 -7.19
N GLY A 25 -11.74 7.74 -7.77
CA GLY A 25 -11.24 6.42 -8.13
C GLY A 25 -10.66 6.43 -9.54
N SER A 26 -11.49 6.10 -10.53
CA SER A 26 -11.18 6.23 -11.96
C SER A 26 -11.10 7.69 -12.42
N ARG A 27 -11.80 8.59 -11.72
CA ARG A 27 -11.79 10.03 -11.97
C ARG A 27 -10.41 10.64 -11.77
N ASP A 28 -9.88 11.31 -12.80
CA ASP A 28 -8.50 11.79 -12.80
C ASP A 28 -8.30 13.19 -12.17
N SER A 29 -8.49 13.29 -10.85
CA SER A 29 -8.26 14.53 -10.11
C SER A 29 -6.78 14.97 -10.11
N ALA A 30 -6.55 16.27 -10.29
CA ALA A 30 -5.22 16.88 -10.33
C ALA A 30 -4.64 17.15 -8.92
N LEU A 31 -3.30 17.11 -8.80
CA LEU A 31 -2.59 17.50 -7.58
C LEU A 31 -2.91 18.96 -7.19
N THR A 32 -2.98 19.24 -5.88
CA THR A 32 -2.95 20.61 -5.38
C THR A 32 -1.53 21.18 -5.41
N VAL A 33 -1.38 22.50 -5.25
CA VAL A 33 -0.06 23.12 -5.04
C VAL A 33 0.66 22.49 -3.84
N HIS A 34 -0.06 22.19 -2.76
CA HIS A 34 0.51 21.47 -1.60
C HIS A 34 0.86 20.02 -1.94
N GLY A 35 0.04 19.30 -2.70
CA GLY A 35 0.30 17.93 -3.16
C GLY A 35 1.52 17.82 -4.08
N TYR A 36 1.79 18.84 -4.89
CA TYR A 36 3.03 18.96 -5.66
C TYR A 36 4.25 19.14 -4.76
N GLN A 37 4.15 20.02 -3.74
CA GLN A 37 5.22 20.22 -2.76
C GLN A 37 5.50 18.94 -1.93
N GLN A 38 4.46 18.21 -1.53
CA GLN A 38 4.57 16.89 -0.87
C GLN A 38 5.41 15.92 -1.72
N ALA A 39 5.05 15.77 -3.01
CA ALA A 39 5.73 14.85 -3.93
C ALA A 39 7.18 15.27 -4.24
N THR A 40 7.42 16.57 -4.40
CA THR A 40 8.77 17.13 -4.57
C THR A 40 9.66 16.81 -3.37
N ARG A 41 9.15 17.00 -2.14
CA ARG A 41 9.90 16.69 -0.92
C ARG A 41 10.11 15.19 -0.71
N LEU A 42 9.18 14.33 -1.13
CA LEU A 42 9.38 12.88 -1.10
C LEU A 42 10.58 12.46 -1.97
N GLY A 43 10.69 13.00 -3.19
CA GLY A 43 11.84 12.76 -4.06
C GLY A 43 13.17 13.25 -3.47
N GLN A 44 13.17 14.44 -2.88
CA GLN A 44 14.34 15.02 -2.19
C GLN A 44 14.77 14.18 -0.97
N HIS A 45 13.80 13.71 -0.18
CA HIS A 45 14.02 12.83 0.98
C HIS A 45 14.62 11.49 0.57
N PHE A 46 14.05 10.84 -0.45
CA PHE A 46 14.59 9.59 -1.01
C PHE A 46 16.04 9.78 -1.50
N ARG A 47 16.34 10.90 -2.20
CA ARG A 47 17.71 11.24 -2.60
C ARG A 47 18.66 11.38 -1.40
N SER A 48 18.19 11.97 -0.28
CA SER A 48 18.97 12.16 0.95
C SER A 48 19.20 10.90 1.78
N LEU A 49 18.30 9.91 1.69
CA LEU A 49 18.48 8.55 2.24
C LEU A 49 19.38 7.64 1.37
N ASP A 50 20.19 8.26 0.52
CA ASP A 50 21.00 7.69 -0.56
C ASP A 50 20.30 6.70 -1.52
N LEU A 51 18.96 6.71 -1.59
CA LEU A 51 18.21 5.81 -2.48
C LEU A 51 18.52 6.15 -3.93
N THR A 52 19.01 5.15 -4.66
CA THR A 52 19.09 5.15 -6.14
C THR A 52 17.97 4.22 -6.63
N LEU A 53 16.90 4.76 -7.20
CA LEU A 53 15.81 3.92 -7.73
C LEU A 53 16.30 3.13 -8.95
N THR A 54 15.94 1.85 -9.01
CA THR A 54 16.19 0.97 -10.17
C THR A 54 14.93 0.72 -10.98
N HIS A 55 13.76 0.73 -10.33
CA HIS A 55 12.47 0.51 -10.95
C HIS A 55 11.43 1.47 -10.36
N LEU A 56 10.60 2.07 -11.23
CA LEU A 56 9.58 3.03 -10.84
C LEU A 56 8.28 2.79 -11.60
N PHE A 57 7.31 2.17 -10.93
CA PHE A 57 5.97 1.95 -11.44
C PHE A 57 5.02 3.02 -10.89
N SER A 58 4.02 3.42 -11.68
CA SER A 58 2.92 4.23 -11.18
C SER A 58 1.58 3.83 -11.78
N SER A 59 0.50 4.21 -11.11
CA SER A 59 -0.79 4.32 -11.78
C SER A 59 -0.71 5.37 -12.89
N HIS A 60 -1.41 5.11 -13.99
CA HIS A 60 -1.54 6.04 -15.13
C HIS A 60 -2.32 7.34 -14.83
N LEU A 61 -3.07 7.40 -13.72
CA LEU A 61 -3.83 8.59 -13.32
C LEU A 61 -2.86 9.72 -12.90
N GLN A 62 -3.11 10.96 -13.35
CA GLN A 62 -2.15 12.06 -13.32
C GLN A 62 -1.60 12.34 -11.93
N ARG A 63 -2.41 12.14 -10.87
CA ARG A 63 -1.98 12.33 -9.48
C ARG A 63 -0.83 11.40 -9.09
N ALA A 64 -0.88 10.14 -9.50
CA ALA A 64 0.16 9.16 -9.26
C ALA A 64 1.33 9.35 -10.24
N ALA A 65 1.05 9.49 -11.53
CA ALA A 65 2.08 9.71 -12.56
C ALA A 65 2.93 10.97 -12.29
N LYS A 66 2.33 12.09 -11.88
CA LYS A 66 3.06 13.32 -11.50
C LYS A 66 3.83 13.14 -10.18
N THR A 67 3.28 12.40 -9.22
CA THR A 67 4.00 12.09 -7.97
C THR A 67 5.26 11.26 -8.27
N ALA A 68 5.15 10.23 -9.13
CA ALA A 68 6.28 9.44 -9.60
C ALA A 68 7.29 10.28 -10.41
N GLY A 69 6.81 11.15 -11.29
CA GLY A 69 7.65 12.07 -12.06
C GLY A 69 8.52 12.98 -11.18
N LEU A 70 7.96 13.53 -10.10
CA LEU A 70 8.69 14.39 -9.15
C LEU A 70 9.70 13.60 -8.30
N VAL A 71 9.38 12.35 -7.95
CA VAL A 71 10.34 11.43 -7.30
C VAL A 71 11.50 11.09 -8.25
N ARG A 72 11.21 10.87 -9.55
CA ARG A 72 12.22 10.66 -10.60
C ARG A 72 13.08 11.89 -10.86
N GLU A 73 12.48 13.08 -10.90
CA GLU A 73 13.18 14.34 -11.15
C GLU A 73 14.26 14.62 -10.09
N ALA A 74 13.98 14.33 -8.82
CA ALA A 74 14.97 14.45 -7.75
C ALA A 74 16.18 13.50 -7.92
N GLN A 75 16.01 12.37 -8.61
CA GLN A 75 17.09 11.41 -8.89
C GLN A 75 17.99 11.85 -10.06
N LEU A 76 17.51 12.69 -10.98
CA LEU A 76 18.29 13.21 -12.13
C LEU A 76 19.38 14.22 -11.73
N GLN A 77 19.34 14.75 -10.50
CA GLN A 77 20.27 15.78 -10.05
C GLN A 77 21.59 15.15 -9.53
N PRO A 78 22.77 15.55 -10.04
CA PRO A 78 24.07 14.98 -9.66
C PRO A 78 24.32 14.92 -8.15
N LYS A 79 25.07 13.91 -7.68
CA LYS A 79 25.53 13.79 -6.29
C LYS A 79 27.03 14.03 -6.22
N GLY A 80 27.41 15.26 -5.88
CA GLY A 80 28.81 15.70 -5.82
C GLY A 80 29.53 15.57 -7.17
N ASP A 81 30.86 15.44 -7.12
CA ASP A 81 31.75 15.40 -8.29
C ASP A 81 31.81 14.00 -8.96
N ALA A 82 30.82 13.14 -8.70
CA ALA A 82 30.79 11.77 -9.21
C ALA A 82 30.46 11.74 -10.71
N GLN A 83 31.50 11.63 -11.54
CA GLN A 83 31.44 11.77 -13.01
C GLN A 83 30.57 10.71 -13.74
N SER A 84 30.17 9.62 -13.08
CA SER A 84 29.33 8.56 -13.65
C SER A 84 27.86 8.70 -13.25
N ALA A 85 27.09 9.38 -14.11
CA ALA A 85 25.63 9.41 -14.00
C ALA A 85 25.06 7.99 -14.15
N ARG A 86 24.54 7.42 -13.06
CA ARG A 86 23.75 6.17 -13.12
C ARG A 86 22.45 6.44 -13.88
N PRO A 87 21.96 5.50 -14.71
CA PRO A 87 20.68 5.67 -15.41
C PRO A 87 19.54 5.74 -14.39
N VAL A 88 18.73 6.79 -14.49
CA VAL A 88 17.51 6.96 -13.68
C VAL A 88 16.35 6.28 -14.42
N PRO A 89 15.57 5.40 -13.76
CA PRO A 89 14.52 4.64 -14.43
C PRO A 89 13.39 5.53 -14.96
N GLU A 90 12.75 5.09 -16.04
CA GLU A 90 11.50 5.71 -16.51
C GLU A 90 10.31 5.34 -15.62
N VAL A 91 9.26 6.18 -15.66
CA VAL A 91 8.00 5.91 -14.95
C VAL A 91 7.15 4.96 -15.79
N ASN A 92 7.11 3.68 -15.40
CA ASN A 92 6.22 2.70 -16.03
C ASN A 92 4.77 2.92 -15.56
N GLN A 93 3.95 3.53 -16.42
CA GLN A 93 2.57 3.92 -16.11
C GLN A 93 1.56 2.83 -16.47
N LEU A 94 0.99 2.20 -15.45
CA LEU A 94 0.11 1.04 -15.59
C LEU A 94 -1.33 1.40 -15.22
N ARG A 95 -2.30 0.89 -16.00
CA ARG A 95 -3.73 1.00 -15.64
C ARG A 95 -4.07 0.16 -14.42
N ILE A 96 -3.44 -1.02 -14.31
CA ILE A 96 -3.76 -2.02 -13.28
C ILE A 96 -3.52 -1.50 -11.84
N LEU A 97 -2.63 -0.51 -11.68
CA LEU A 97 -2.32 0.20 -10.44
C LEU A 97 -3.31 1.34 -10.09
N MET A 98 -4.43 1.52 -10.81
CA MET A 98 -5.44 2.54 -10.48
C MET A 98 -6.18 2.27 -9.17
N GLU A 99 -6.79 3.31 -8.61
CA GLU A 99 -7.61 3.19 -7.38
C GLU A 99 -8.83 2.27 -7.64
N GLN A 100 -9.56 1.92 -6.59
CA GLN A 100 -10.90 1.34 -6.74
C GLN A 100 -11.78 2.25 -7.61
N ASP A 101 -12.43 1.73 -8.65
CA ASP A 101 -13.39 2.51 -9.45
C ASP A 101 -14.72 2.68 -8.70
N PHE A 102 -15.22 3.91 -8.56
CA PHE A 102 -16.46 4.20 -7.85
C PHE A 102 -17.69 4.36 -8.76
N GLY A 103 -17.54 4.28 -10.09
CA GLY A 103 -18.67 4.32 -11.04
C GLY A 103 -19.53 5.58 -10.90
N ASP A 104 -20.85 5.42 -10.75
CA ASP A 104 -21.83 6.52 -10.61
C ASP A 104 -21.66 7.37 -9.32
N LEU A 105 -20.72 7.00 -8.43
CA LEU A 105 -20.35 7.78 -7.25
C LEU A 105 -19.12 8.70 -7.45
N GLU A 106 -18.39 8.58 -8.57
CA GLU A 106 -17.20 9.41 -8.86
C GLU A 106 -17.52 10.92 -8.80
N GLY A 107 -16.71 11.68 -8.06
CA GLY A 107 -16.89 13.12 -7.86
C GLY A 107 -17.98 13.55 -6.87
N ARG A 108 -18.69 12.61 -6.23
CA ARG A 108 -19.63 12.90 -5.12
C ARG A 108 -18.91 13.01 -3.79
N LYS A 109 -19.49 13.70 -2.80
CA LYS A 109 -18.94 13.69 -1.43
C LYS A 109 -19.14 12.34 -0.77
N TRP A 110 -18.17 11.92 0.05
CA TRP A 110 -18.27 10.74 0.91
C TRP A 110 -19.49 10.74 1.85
N SER A 111 -20.02 11.92 2.19
CA SER A 111 -21.15 12.14 3.09
C SER A 111 -22.53 12.08 2.42
N GLU A 112 -22.61 11.93 1.10
CA GLU A 112 -23.88 11.87 0.37
C GLU A 112 -24.44 10.44 0.41
N MET A 113 -25.67 10.28 0.90
CA MET A 113 -26.24 8.97 1.21
C MET A 113 -26.66 8.21 -0.06
N GLN A 114 -26.14 6.99 -0.22
CA GLN A 114 -26.03 6.31 -1.51
C GLN A 114 -27.32 5.58 -1.98
N ALA A 115 -28.31 5.43 -1.12
CA ALA A 115 -29.43 4.49 -1.32
C ALA A 115 -30.30 4.80 -2.56
N GLU A 116 -30.56 6.09 -2.84
CA GLU A 116 -31.42 6.52 -3.95
C GLU A 116 -30.74 6.36 -5.33
N LEU A 117 -29.41 6.22 -5.38
CA LEU A 117 -28.68 6.08 -6.65
C LEU A 117 -28.64 4.63 -7.13
N GLN A 118 -28.61 3.66 -6.22
CA GLN A 118 -28.50 2.24 -6.55
C GLN A 118 -29.75 1.65 -7.22
N THR A 119 -30.89 2.32 -7.13
CA THR A 119 -32.16 1.94 -7.77
C THR A 119 -32.33 2.49 -9.18
N LYS A 120 -31.42 3.37 -9.64
CA LYS A 120 -31.44 3.98 -10.98
C LYS A 120 -31.11 2.93 -12.07
N PRO A 121 -31.92 2.79 -13.12
CA PRO A 121 -31.57 1.98 -14.29
C PRO A 121 -30.24 2.42 -14.91
N GLY A 122 -29.33 1.47 -15.13
CA GLY A 122 -28.00 1.73 -15.68
C GLY A 122 -26.98 2.33 -14.69
N PHE A 123 -27.24 2.28 -13.38
CA PHE A 123 -26.26 2.65 -12.35
C PHE A 123 -24.99 1.79 -12.45
N VAL A 124 -23.82 2.43 -12.63
CA VAL A 124 -22.52 1.76 -12.59
C VAL A 124 -22.07 1.65 -11.13
N GLY A 125 -22.07 0.42 -10.60
CA GLY A 125 -21.66 0.14 -9.23
C GLY A 125 -20.14 0.23 -9.00
N VAL A 126 -19.76 0.38 -7.74
CA VAL A 126 -18.37 0.39 -7.28
C VAL A 126 -17.68 -0.95 -7.57
N GLU A 127 -16.42 -0.91 -8.01
CA GLU A 127 -15.60 -2.09 -8.24
C GLU A 127 -15.51 -3.00 -7.00
N THR A 128 -15.67 -4.31 -7.19
CA THR A 128 -15.65 -5.25 -6.07
C THR A 128 -14.25 -5.43 -5.47
N LYS A 129 -14.20 -5.76 -4.17
CA LYS A 129 -12.95 -6.09 -3.46
C LYS A 129 -12.16 -7.24 -4.11
N GLU A 130 -12.84 -8.14 -4.85
CA GLU A 130 -12.16 -9.21 -5.58
C GLU A 130 -11.67 -8.75 -6.95
N ALA A 131 -12.42 -7.92 -7.71
CA ALA A 131 -11.96 -7.38 -8.99
C ALA A 131 -10.66 -6.56 -8.83
N MET A 132 -10.64 -5.63 -7.86
CA MET A 132 -9.44 -4.89 -7.47
C MET A 132 -8.35 -5.83 -6.92
N GLY A 133 -8.75 -6.90 -6.25
CA GLY A 133 -7.85 -7.95 -5.76
C GLY A 133 -7.16 -8.76 -6.87
N LEU A 134 -7.87 -9.02 -7.98
CA LEU A 134 -7.33 -9.67 -9.17
C LEU A 134 -6.40 -8.73 -9.95
N ARG A 135 -6.71 -7.42 -10.02
CA ARG A 135 -5.76 -6.41 -10.52
C ARG A 135 -4.46 -6.40 -9.70
N ALA A 136 -4.58 -6.47 -8.38
CA ALA A 136 -3.43 -6.54 -7.49
C ALA A 136 -2.66 -7.87 -7.62
N ASP A 137 -3.33 -9.02 -7.74
CA ASP A 137 -2.68 -10.31 -8.04
C ASP A 137 -1.90 -10.24 -9.36
N ALA A 138 -2.52 -9.80 -10.46
CA ALA A 138 -1.85 -9.71 -11.77
C ALA A 138 -0.68 -8.71 -11.79
N PHE A 139 -0.75 -7.58 -11.06
CA PHE A 139 0.44 -6.71 -10.92
C PHE A 139 1.61 -7.41 -10.21
N LEU A 140 1.32 -8.24 -9.20
CA LEU A 140 2.35 -9.03 -8.52
C LEU A 140 2.94 -10.05 -9.48
N ASP A 141 2.07 -10.84 -10.12
CA ASP A 141 2.43 -11.97 -10.98
C ASP A 141 3.15 -11.52 -12.27
N GLU A 142 2.77 -10.39 -12.89
CA GLU A 142 3.33 -9.88 -14.16
C GLU A 142 4.52 -8.92 -14.02
N HIS A 143 4.78 -8.36 -12.82
CA HIS A 143 5.83 -7.35 -12.63
C HIS A 143 6.70 -7.57 -11.39
N LEU A 144 6.11 -7.60 -10.18
CA LEU A 144 6.91 -7.60 -8.95
C LEU A 144 7.61 -8.94 -8.69
N LEU A 145 6.92 -10.05 -8.95
CA LEU A 145 7.45 -11.39 -8.71
C LEU A 145 8.50 -11.78 -9.76
N LEU A 146 8.26 -11.46 -11.04
CA LEU A 146 9.27 -11.63 -12.09
C LEU A 146 10.55 -10.85 -11.77
N LEU A 147 10.44 -9.58 -11.38
CA LEU A 147 11.61 -8.79 -10.97
C LEU A 147 12.34 -9.40 -9.76
N LEU A 148 11.61 -9.93 -8.78
CA LEU A 148 12.18 -10.61 -7.61
C LEU A 148 12.93 -11.90 -7.99
N GLU A 149 12.48 -12.60 -9.04
CA GLU A 149 13.11 -13.80 -9.59
C GLU A 149 14.30 -13.50 -10.52
N GLU A 150 14.27 -12.39 -11.25
CA GLU A 150 15.35 -11.89 -12.11
C GLU A 150 16.51 -11.24 -11.35
N THR A 151 16.29 -10.75 -10.11
CA THR A 151 17.33 -10.15 -9.23
C THR A 151 18.59 -11.01 -9.14
N ALA A 152 19.70 -10.55 -9.71
CA ALA A 152 20.99 -11.25 -9.64
C ALA A 152 21.58 -11.27 -8.21
N GLU A 153 22.43 -12.25 -7.89
CA GLU A 153 23.19 -12.24 -6.63
C GLU A 153 24.12 -11.02 -6.56
N GLY A 154 24.13 -10.34 -5.41
CA GLY A 154 24.87 -9.08 -5.25
C GLY A 154 24.24 -7.87 -5.97
N SER A 155 23.00 -7.99 -6.46
CA SER A 155 22.18 -6.84 -6.85
C SER A 155 21.10 -6.55 -5.81
N ASP A 156 20.95 -5.26 -5.49
CA ASP A 156 20.03 -4.73 -4.47
C ASP A 156 19.01 -3.77 -5.13
N PRO A 157 18.06 -4.27 -5.95
CA PRO A 157 17.07 -3.43 -6.62
C PRO A 157 16.23 -2.61 -5.63
N VAL A 158 16.14 -1.32 -5.93
CA VAL A 158 15.27 -0.37 -5.22
C VAL A 158 14.07 -0.07 -6.11
N VAL A 159 12.88 -0.50 -5.67
CA VAL A 159 11.63 -0.52 -6.44
C VAL A 159 10.62 0.43 -5.78
N ALA A 160 10.08 1.37 -6.55
CA ALA A 160 9.03 2.28 -6.09
C ALA A 160 7.73 2.08 -6.88
N ILE A 161 6.60 2.03 -6.18
CA ILE A 161 5.26 1.84 -6.75
C ILE A 161 4.35 2.97 -6.25
N VAL A 162 3.98 3.89 -7.16
CA VAL A 162 3.17 5.07 -6.84
C VAL A 162 1.70 4.85 -7.24
N SER A 163 0.81 4.75 -6.25
CA SER A 163 -0.61 4.42 -6.45
C SER A 163 -1.48 5.15 -5.40
N HIS A 164 -2.58 4.52 -4.95
CA HIS A 164 -3.71 5.14 -4.27
C HIS A 164 -4.08 4.36 -2.99
N GLY A 165 -4.87 4.94 -2.10
CA GLY A 165 -4.99 4.47 -0.71
C GLY A 165 -5.67 3.10 -0.58
N ILE A 166 -6.73 2.84 -1.34
CA ILE A 166 -7.49 1.57 -1.24
C ILE A 166 -6.79 0.48 -2.05
N PHE A 167 -6.27 0.81 -3.22
CA PHE A 167 -5.48 -0.10 -4.04
C PHE A 167 -4.20 -0.54 -3.32
N LEU A 168 -3.42 0.37 -2.71
CA LEU A 168 -2.20 -0.03 -1.98
C LEU A 168 -2.51 -0.91 -0.75
N SER A 169 -3.62 -0.63 -0.06
CA SER A 169 -4.12 -1.51 1.01
C SER A 169 -4.47 -2.91 0.51
N THR A 170 -4.95 -3.02 -0.73
CA THR A 170 -5.32 -4.29 -1.37
C THR A 170 -4.09 -5.01 -1.93
N LEU A 171 -3.16 -4.29 -2.56
CA LEU A 171 -1.87 -4.78 -3.04
C LEU A 171 -1.02 -5.37 -1.91
N TRP A 172 -0.93 -4.66 -0.77
CA TRP A 172 -0.26 -5.17 0.42
C TRP A 172 -0.90 -6.48 0.91
N LYS A 173 -2.23 -6.53 1.03
CA LYS A 173 -2.94 -7.76 1.44
C LYS A 173 -2.78 -8.93 0.47
N ARG A 174 -2.60 -8.68 -0.84
CA ARG A 174 -2.32 -9.71 -1.84
C ARG A 174 -0.87 -10.17 -1.74
N LEU A 175 0.10 -9.27 -1.67
CA LEU A 175 1.53 -9.57 -1.45
C LEU A 175 1.76 -10.38 -0.17
N LEU A 176 1.11 -9.99 0.93
CA LEU A 176 1.13 -10.68 2.22
C LEU A 176 0.67 -12.15 2.14
N ARG A 177 -0.14 -12.52 1.14
CA ARG A 177 -0.57 -13.89 0.87
C ARG A 177 0.37 -14.65 -0.08
N ARG A 178 1.31 -13.95 -0.74
CA ARG A 178 2.35 -14.55 -1.60
C ARG A 178 3.67 -14.77 -0.85
N LEU A 179 3.91 -14.02 0.22
CA LEU A 179 5.08 -14.17 1.11
C LEU A 179 5.06 -15.50 1.89
N PRO A 180 6.22 -16.12 2.19
CA PRO A 180 6.26 -17.36 2.98
C PRO A 180 5.71 -17.18 4.39
N ALA A 181 5.04 -18.21 4.93
CA ALA A 181 4.54 -18.16 6.31
C ALA A 181 5.67 -17.93 7.33
N ARG A 182 5.44 -17.02 8.30
CA ARG A 182 6.40 -16.60 9.33
C ARG A 182 7.68 -15.90 8.81
N SER A 183 7.76 -15.54 7.53
CA SER A 183 8.90 -14.80 6.95
C SER A 183 8.91 -13.28 7.20
N ILE A 184 7.87 -12.75 7.86
CA ILE A 184 7.65 -11.31 7.97
C ILE A 184 8.13 -10.80 9.33
N LEU A 185 9.11 -9.91 9.29
CA LEU A 185 9.66 -9.23 10.44
C LEU A 185 9.14 -7.79 10.49
N LEU A 186 8.98 -7.26 11.69
CA LEU A 186 8.52 -5.90 11.95
C LEU A 186 9.49 -5.26 12.94
N LEU A 187 10.02 -4.08 12.63
CA LEU A 187 10.88 -3.35 13.56
C LEU A 187 10.13 -3.08 14.89
N PRO A 188 10.79 -3.21 16.07
CA PRO A 188 10.13 -3.08 17.38
C PRO A 188 9.29 -1.80 17.54
N GLU A 189 9.77 -0.69 16.96
CA GLU A 189 9.18 0.64 17.02
C GLU A 189 7.82 0.72 16.30
N LEU A 190 7.59 -0.18 15.34
CA LEU A 190 6.37 -0.23 14.51
C LEU A 190 5.28 -1.16 15.09
N GLN A 191 5.57 -1.88 16.20
CA GLN A 191 4.63 -2.84 16.79
C GLN A 191 3.33 -2.22 17.31
N SER A 192 3.29 -0.92 17.58
CA SER A 192 2.07 -0.20 17.95
C SER A 192 1.18 0.07 16.73
N THR A 193 1.78 0.44 15.59
CA THR A 193 1.11 0.79 14.35
C THR A 193 0.54 -0.42 13.60
N ALA A 194 1.17 -1.59 13.72
CA ALA A 194 0.74 -2.82 13.04
C ALA A 194 -0.30 -3.67 13.81
N ARG A 195 -0.82 -3.17 14.95
CA ARG A 195 -1.85 -3.88 15.74
C ARG A 195 -3.26 -3.46 15.27
N PRO A 196 -4.23 -4.40 15.19
CA PRO A 196 -4.15 -5.79 15.64
C PRO A 196 -3.63 -6.80 14.60
N SER A 197 -3.41 -6.42 13.33
CA SER A 197 -3.07 -7.35 12.26
C SER A 197 -2.16 -6.75 11.19
N LEU A 198 -1.18 -7.54 10.71
CA LEU A 198 -0.34 -7.20 9.58
C LEU A 198 -1.13 -6.96 8.28
N GLU A 199 -2.36 -7.48 8.13
CA GLU A 199 -3.22 -7.12 6.98
C GLU A 199 -3.65 -5.63 7.01
N HIS A 200 -3.57 -4.94 8.15
CA HIS A 200 -4.18 -3.64 8.40
C HIS A 200 -3.20 -2.64 9.03
N LEU A 201 -2.19 -2.22 8.26
CA LEU A 201 -1.13 -1.28 8.68
C LEU A 201 -1.59 0.19 8.80
N GLY A 202 -2.86 0.45 9.11
CA GLY A 202 -3.45 1.78 9.17
C GLY A 202 -3.76 2.42 7.80
N GLY A 203 -4.07 3.71 7.82
CA GLY A 203 -4.43 4.49 6.63
C GLY A 203 -3.24 5.16 5.93
N TRP A 204 -3.33 5.33 4.61
CA TRP A 204 -2.29 5.95 3.78
C TRP A 204 -2.45 7.47 3.69
N SER A 205 -1.51 8.24 4.23
CA SER A 205 -1.45 9.69 4.02
C SER A 205 -0.97 10.01 2.59
N ASN A 206 -1.29 11.18 2.04
CA ASN A 206 -0.76 11.59 0.73
C ASN A 206 0.78 11.70 0.78
N THR A 207 1.48 11.10 -0.19
CA THR A 207 2.94 10.83 -0.17
C THR A 207 3.45 10.01 1.02
N GLY A 208 2.57 9.44 1.83
CA GLY A 208 2.91 8.44 2.83
C GLY A 208 3.36 7.14 2.15
N TYR A 209 4.41 6.52 2.69
CA TYR A 209 5.00 5.30 2.12
C TYR A 209 5.11 4.14 3.11
N LEU A 210 5.02 2.92 2.59
CA LEU A 210 5.43 1.68 3.27
C LEU A 210 6.79 1.30 2.70
N GLU A 211 7.78 1.05 3.55
CA GLU A 211 9.08 0.51 3.15
C GLU A 211 9.22 -0.95 3.62
N LEU A 212 9.60 -1.80 2.67
CA LEU A 212 9.89 -3.22 2.87
C LEU A 212 11.32 -3.50 2.42
N HIS A 213 12.09 -4.24 3.22
CA HIS A 213 13.36 -4.83 2.81
C HIS A 213 13.21 -6.35 2.75
N MET A 214 13.29 -6.88 1.54
CA MET A 214 13.16 -8.31 1.24
C MET A 214 14.57 -8.88 1.04
N THR A 215 14.88 -10.00 1.69
CA THR A 215 16.19 -10.68 1.58
C THR A 215 16.00 -12.17 1.36
N ARG A 216 16.87 -12.80 0.57
CA ARG A 216 16.90 -14.25 0.40
C ARG A 216 18.19 -14.84 0.94
N ASP A 217 18.06 -15.77 1.88
CA ASP A 217 19.16 -16.69 2.20
C ASP A 217 19.19 -17.83 1.18
N GLU A 218 20.35 -18.00 0.54
CA GLU A 218 20.59 -19.01 -0.49
C GLU A 218 21.10 -20.34 0.10
N ALA A 219 21.41 -20.40 1.41
CA ALA A 219 21.76 -21.64 2.11
C ALA A 219 20.62 -22.68 2.13
N VAL A 220 19.39 -22.28 1.77
CA VAL A 220 18.18 -23.13 1.76
C VAL A 220 18.03 -23.94 0.45
N LYS A 221 18.87 -23.72 -0.57
CA LYS A 221 18.73 -24.36 -1.90
C LYS A 221 18.99 -25.88 -1.95
N SER A 222 19.65 -26.48 -0.96
CA SER A 222 20.30 -27.80 -1.12
C SER A 222 19.46 -29.03 -0.73
N SER A 223 18.28 -28.89 -0.14
CA SER A 223 17.60 -30.00 0.58
C SER A 223 16.40 -30.65 -0.13
N ILE A 224 16.13 -30.32 -1.40
CA ILE A 224 14.97 -30.84 -2.16
C ILE A 224 15.35 -31.81 -3.29
N ALA A 225 16.64 -31.90 -3.67
CA ALA A 225 17.09 -32.78 -4.75
C ALA A 225 17.17 -34.27 -4.35
N ASP A 226 17.50 -34.58 -3.08
CA ASP A 226 17.88 -35.93 -2.64
C ASP A 226 16.73 -36.78 -2.05
N LEU A 227 15.48 -36.32 -2.17
CA LEU A 227 14.31 -37.02 -1.61
C LEU A 227 13.34 -37.52 -2.70
N VAL A 228 13.82 -38.49 -3.48
CA VAL A 228 12.98 -39.37 -4.32
C VAL A 228 12.97 -40.78 -3.73
N PRO A 229 11.95 -41.17 -2.94
CA PRO A 229 11.83 -42.53 -2.41
C PRO A 229 11.29 -43.50 -3.48
N SER A 230 12.03 -44.57 -3.77
CA SER A 230 11.58 -45.64 -4.67
C SER A 230 10.37 -46.41 -4.11
N PRO A 231 9.36 -46.75 -4.93
CA PRO A 231 8.07 -47.24 -4.42
C PRO A 231 7.98 -48.77 -4.30
N THR A 232 8.36 -49.36 -3.15
CA THR A 232 8.03 -50.77 -2.84
C THR A 232 7.79 -51.06 -1.35
N SER A 233 6.53 -51.21 -0.93
CA SER A 233 6.00 -52.32 -0.10
C SER A 233 4.53 -52.06 0.29
N LYS A 234 3.81 -53.12 0.69
CA LYS A 234 2.37 -53.09 0.98
C LYS A 234 2.11 -52.95 2.50
N PRO A 235 0.97 -52.39 2.92
CA PRO A 235 0.55 -52.42 4.32
C PRO A 235 0.07 -53.81 4.73
N ASP A 236 0.18 -54.12 6.02
CA ASP A 236 -0.47 -55.26 6.69
C ASP A 236 -1.28 -54.75 7.90
N VAL A 237 -2.25 -55.52 8.37
CA VAL A 237 -3.32 -55.08 9.27
C VAL A 237 -3.48 -56.00 10.48
N SER A 238 -3.35 -55.45 11.69
CA SER A 238 -4.05 -55.94 12.89
C SER A 238 -4.08 -54.90 14.02
N GLN A 239 -5.16 -54.93 14.82
CA GLN A 239 -5.38 -54.16 16.06
C GLN A 239 -5.42 -55.16 17.25
N PRO A 240 -6.11 -54.94 18.40
CA PRO A 240 -6.51 -53.70 19.13
C PRO A 240 -6.20 -53.74 20.65
N VAL A 241 -6.32 -52.60 21.37
CA VAL A 241 -6.44 -52.55 22.84
C VAL A 241 -7.52 -51.52 23.29
N LYS A 242 -8.11 -51.73 24.47
CA LYS A 242 -9.25 -51.01 25.10
C LYS A 242 -8.84 -50.59 26.52
N SER A 243 -9.38 -49.58 27.24
CA SER A 243 -10.48 -48.59 27.11
C SER A 243 -10.19 -47.45 28.16
N LYS A 244 -10.99 -46.42 28.51
CA LYS A 244 -12.45 -46.16 28.59
C LYS A 244 -12.76 -44.64 28.45
N SER A 245 -14.05 -44.29 28.59
CA SER A 245 -14.61 -42.95 28.80
C SER A 245 -14.51 -42.45 30.26
N HIS A 246 -14.70 -41.15 30.47
CA HIS A 246 -15.53 -40.59 31.55
C HIS A 246 -15.92 -39.12 31.26
N ASP A 247 -17.21 -38.79 31.40
CA ASP A 247 -17.75 -37.44 31.26
C ASP A 247 -17.63 -36.63 32.56
N ASN A 248 -17.60 -35.29 32.46
CA ASN A 248 -18.53 -34.47 33.26
C ASN A 248 -18.78 -33.06 32.68
N ILE A 249 -19.85 -32.43 33.15
CA ILE A 249 -20.38 -31.12 32.72
C ILE A 249 -19.99 -30.04 33.75
N GLY A 250 -19.74 -28.81 33.31
CA GLY A 250 -19.50 -27.67 34.22
C GLY A 250 -19.54 -26.31 33.54
N ALA A 251 -20.70 -25.67 33.49
CA ALA A 251 -20.87 -24.30 32.97
C ALA A 251 -20.87 -23.27 34.12
N VAL A 252 -20.16 -22.15 33.94
CA VAL A 252 -20.19 -20.99 34.86
C VAL A 252 -20.34 -19.69 34.08
N LYS A 253 -21.08 -18.73 34.64
CA LYS A 253 -21.47 -17.45 34.03
C LYS A 253 -20.34 -16.41 33.96
N ALA A 254 -20.49 -15.46 33.05
CA ALA A 254 -19.85 -14.15 33.13
C ALA A 254 -20.55 -13.22 34.16
N PRO A 255 -19.84 -12.26 34.76
CA PRO A 255 -20.42 -11.08 35.41
C PRO A 255 -20.63 -9.92 34.41
N GLN A 256 -21.49 -8.97 34.77
CA GLN A 256 -21.83 -7.77 34.00
C GLN A 256 -21.92 -6.55 34.95
N ALA A 257 -21.97 -5.33 34.40
CA ALA A 257 -21.99 -4.04 35.10
C ALA A 257 -20.62 -3.62 35.69
N THR A 258 -20.35 -2.33 35.98
CA THR A 258 -21.24 -1.16 36.06
C THR A 258 -20.80 0.02 35.17
N MET A 259 -21.76 0.90 34.85
CA MET A 259 -21.52 2.27 34.40
C MET A 259 -21.20 3.17 35.61
N GLN A 260 -20.42 4.24 35.41
CA GLN A 260 -20.44 5.41 36.27
C GLN A 260 -20.18 6.67 35.44
N GLU A 261 -21.06 7.66 35.57
CA GLU A 261 -20.93 8.96 34.91
C GLU A 261 -20.05 9.89 35.77
N GLY A 262 -19.29 10.78 35.12
CA GLY A 262 -18.47 11.79 35.78
C GLY A 262 -18.48 13.08 34.98
N THR A 263 -19.10 14.12 35.53
CA THR A 263 -19.24 15.44 34.89
C THR A 263 -17.99 16.30 35.05
N GLY A 264 -17.59 17.03 34.00
CA GLY A 264 -16.53 18.03 34.04
C GLY A 264 -16.52 18.86 32.75
N GLU A 265 -16.43 20.19 32.87
CA GLU A 265 -16.63 21.14 31.77
C GLU A 265 -15.33 21.68 31.14
N ALA A 266 -15.50 22.30 29.97
CA ALA A 266 -14.69 23.38 29.39
C ALA A 266 -13.20 23.11 29.07
N GLY A 267 -12.91 22.99 27.77
CA GLY A 267 -11.54 23.01 27.23
C GLY A 267 -11.53 23.19 25.71
N VAL A 268 -11.69 24.41 25.22
CA VAL A 268 -11.72 24.69 23.77
C VAL A 268 -10.32 24.50 23.17
N SER A 269 -10.18 23.58 22.24
CA SER A 269 -8.97 23.40 21.42
C SER A 269 -9.33 22.82 20.06
N ALA A 270 -8.56 23.18 19.03
CA ALA A 270 -8.91 22.93 17.64
C ALA A 270 -8.98 21.43 17.31
N VAL A 271 -10.12 21.00 16.76
CA VAL A 271 -10.36 19.60 16.38
C VAL A 271 -9.54 19.25 15.15
N THR A 272 -8.44 18.51 15.36
CA THR A 272 -7.82 17.73 14.29
C THR A 272 -8.75 16.58 13.92
N VAL A 273 -9.30 16.62 12.71
CA VAL A 273 -10.11 15.51 12.18
C VAL A 273 -9.23 14.27 12.08
N ARG A 274 -9.66 13.18 12.72
CA ARG A 274 -8.90 11.93 12.78
C ARG A 274 -9.20 11.10 11.52
N ASP A 275 -8.17 10.82 10.73
CA ASP A 275 -8.22 9.82 9.66
C ASP A 275 -8.40 8.41 10.25
N ALA A 276 -9.65 8.04 10.56
CA ALA A 276 -10.01 6.77 11.18
C ALA A 276 -11.32 6.24 10.58
N VAL A 277 -11.22 5.66 9.37
CA VAL A 277 -12.34 4.93 8.75
C VAL A 277 -12.18 3.44 9.04
N ASP A 278 -12.64 3.05 10.23
CA ASP A 278 -12.77 1.63 10.59
C ASP A 278 -13.83 0.98 9.70
N ALA A 279 -13.56 -0.24 9.22
CA ALA A 279 -14.33 -0.85 8.13
C ALA A 279 -15.62 -1.49 8.66
N ARG A 280 -16.61 -0.65 8.98
CA ARG A 280 -17.93 -1.11 9.44
C ARG A 280 -18.57 -2.03 8.40
N ASP A 281 -18.79 -3.27 8.81
CA ASP A 281 -19.49 -4.27 8.01
C ASP A 281 -20.96 -3.88 7.85
N THR A 282 -21.44 -3.92 6.61
CA THR A 282 -22.81 -3.50 6.24
C THR A 282 -23.50 -4.70 5.62
N THR A 283 -23.87 -5.65 6.47
CA THR A 283 -24.46 -6.94 6.09
C THR A 283 -25.92 -6.75 5.63
N LEU A 284 -26.12 -6.46 4.34
CA LEU A 284 -27.44 -6.49 3.71
C LEU A 284 -27.73 -7.88 3.14
N ILE A 285 -28.92 -8.40 3.44
CA ILE A 285 -29.32 -9.76 3.08
C ILE A 285 -29.69 -9.82 1.59
N ALA A 286 -28.96 -10.64 0.84
CA ALA A 286 -29.27 -10.98 -0.56
C ALA A 286 -29.45 -12.51 -0.69
N SER A 287 -30.43 -12.93 -1.48
CA SER A 287 -30.77 -14.35 -1.67
C SER A 287 -29.62 -15.14 -2.30
N ALA A 288 -29.33 -16.33 -1.77
CA ALA A 288 -28.16 -17.11 -2.13
C ALA A 288 -28.22 -17.69 -3.56
N PRO A 289 -27.24 -17.41 -4.44
CA PRO A 289 -27.01 -18.18 -5.67
C PRO A 289 -26.28 -19.51 -5.35
N PRO A 290 -26.28 -20.50 -6.26
CA PRO A 290 -25.57 -21.77 -6.06
C PRO A 290 -24.05 -21.58 -5.93
N ALA A 291 -23.42 -22.44 -5.14
CA ALA A 291 -22.00 -22.33 -4.80
C ALA A 291 -21.07 -22.49 -6.03
N PRO A 292 -20.10 -21.59 -6.25
CA PRO A 292 -19.14 -21.71 -7.33
C PRO A 292 -18.14 -22.84 -7.06
N SER A 293 -17.96 -23.74 -8.03
CA SER A 293 -16.94 -24.78 -8.03
C SER A 293 -15.54 -24.15 -8.15
N ASN A 294 -14.88 -23.95 -7.00
CA ASN A 294 -13.70 -23.09 -6.90
C ASN A 294 -12.38 -23.82 -7.30
N THR A 295 -12.30 -24.31 -8.54
CA THR A 295 -11.06 -24.84 -9.15
C THR A 295 -10.12 -23.70 -9.56
N ARG A 296 -9.63 -22.93 -8.58
CA ARG A 296 -8.65 -21.85 -8.77
C ARG A 296 -7.24 -22.43 -8.87
N VAL A 297 -6.52 -22.12 -9.96
CA VAL A 297 -5.06 -22.28 -10.01
C VAL A 297 -4.42 -21.22 -9.11
N PRO A 298 -3.57 -21.57 -8.13
CA PRO A 298 -2.81 -20.57 -7.38
C PRO A 298 -1.82 -19.88 -8.32
N GLY A 299 -1.87 -18.54 -8.40
CA GLY A 299 -0.79 -17.76 -9.03
C GLY A 299 0.54 -17.96 -8.28
N PRO A 300 1.69 -17.51 -8.82
CA PRO A 300 2.99 -17.70 -8.20
C PRO A 300 3.05 -17.25 -6.72
N HIS A 301 3.82 -18.00 -5.93
CA HIS A 301 4.11 -17.69 -4.53
C HIS A 301 5.62 -17.52 -4.38
N ILE A 302 6.02 -16.58 -3.51
CA ILE A 302 7.43 -16.37 -3.20
C ILE A 302 7.91 -17.61 -2.45
N THR A 303 8.86 -18.32 -3.05
CA THR A 303 9.35 -19.62 -2.56
C THR A 303 10.27 -19.47 -1.35
N CYS A 304 10.73 -20.60 -0.80
CA CYS A 304 11.55 -20.64 0.41
C CYS A 304 12.87 -19.82 0.30
N GLY A 305 13.35 -19.40 1.48
CA GLY A 305 14.56 -18.58 1.65
C GLY A 305 14.30 -17.08 1.76
N TRP A 306 13.16 -16.57 1.28
CA TRP A 306 12.83 -15.14 1.39
C TRP A 306 12.30 -14.75 2.79
N THR A 307 12.79 -13.63 3.28
CA THR A 307 12.36 -12.90 4.50
C THR A 307 11.97 -11.48 4.10
N THR A 308 10.99 -10.86 4.78
CA THR A 308 10.54 -9.48 4.50
C THR A 308 10.46 -8.69 5.80
N THR A 309 11.33 -7.70 5.96
CA THR A 309 11.31 -6.78 7.09
C THR A 309 10.54 -5.52 6.72
N ILE A 310 9.48 -5.20 7.47
CA ILE A 310 8.77 -3.92 7.38
C ILE A 310 9.61 -2.87 8.11
N LEU A 311 10.16 -1.90 7.37
CA LEU A 311 11.07 -0.86 7.88
C LEU A 311 10.39 0.47 8.20
N THR A 312 9.26 0.79 7.55
CA THR A 312 8.50 2.01 7.81
C THR A 312 7.05 1.82 7.38
N ILE A 313 6.10 2.28 8.20
CA ILE A 313 4.66 2.28 7.90
C ILE A 313 4.17 3.73 7.81
N ASN A 314 3.58 4.11 6.67
CA ASN A 314 3.04 5.45 6.41
C ASN A 314 4.06 6.58 6.71
N GLY A 315 5.31 6.40 6.25
CA GLY A 315 6.44 7.31 6.47
C GLY A 315 6.19 8.72 5.92
N LYS A 316 6.56 9.73 6.72
CA LYS A 316 6.15 11.14 6.51
C LYS A 316 7.21 12.18 6.86
N ASP A 317 8.47 11.76 7.04
CA ASP A 317 9.55 12.62 7.51
C ASP A 317 9.81 13.82 6.59
N HIS A 318 9.62 13.65 5.29
CA HIS A 318 9.66 14.70 4.27
C HIS A 318 8.58 15.79 4.43
N LEU A 319 7.56 15.55 5.24
CA LEU A 319 6.44 16.47 5.50
C LEU A 319 6.56 17.27 6.80
N LYS A 320 7.52 16.96 7.68
CA LYS A 320 7.65 17.54 9.03
C LYS A 320 7.55 19.07 9.03
N ASP A 321 8.22 19.73 8.08
CA ASP A 321 8.23 21.19 7.92
C ASP A 321 7.43 21.67 6.68
N LEU A 322 6.43 20.92 6.19
CA LEU A 322 5.64 21.31 5.03
C LEU A 322 4.32 21.98 5.42
N LYS A 323 4.34 23.32 5.48
CA LYS A 323 3.14 24.13 5.72
C LYS A 323 2.40 24.37 4.39
N ARG A 324 1.07 24.19 4.39
CA ARG A 324 0.19 24.56 3.25
C ARG A 324 0.25 26.07 3.02
N THR A 325 0.43 26.50 1.77
CA THR A 325 0.34 27.92 1.38
C THR A 325 -1.07 28.46 1.63
N GLY A 326 -1.17 29.61 2.32
CA GLY A 326 -2.44 30.25 2.70
C GLY A 326 -3.23 30.83 1.52
N GLY A 327 -4.33 31.52 1.82
CA GLY A 327 -5.15 32.22 0.81
C GLY A 327 -5.83 31.28 -0.21
N GLY A 328 -6.02 30.00 0.14
CA GLY A 328 -6.56 28.97 -0.77
C GLY A 328 -5.54 28.40 -1.77
N VAL A 329 -4.42 29.09 -2.02
CA VAL A 329 -3.41 28.70 -3.03
C VAL A 329 -2.86 27.29 -2.80
N GLY A 330 -2.55 26.91 -1.56
CA GLY A 330 -2.06 25.56 -1.26
C GLY A 330 -3.06 24.44 -1.60
N SER A 331 -4.35 24.76 -1.68
CA SER A 331 -5.43 23.82 -2.00
C SER A 331 -5.94 23.93 -3.45
N SER A 332 -5.50 24.92 -4.23
CA SER A 332 -5.86 25.02 -5.65
C SER A 332 -5.10 23.98 -6.48
N ARG A 333 -5.63 23.67 -7.67
CA ARG A 333 -4.96 22.81 -8.66
C ARG A 333 -3.57 23.36 -9.00
N HIS A 334 -2.56 22.50 -8.92
CA HIS A 334 -1.22 22.86 -9.39
C HIS A 334 -1.22 23.07 -10.91
N ASP A 335 -0.65 24.20 -11.31
CA ASP A 335 -0.50 24.64 -12.70
C ASP A 335 0.99 24.86 -12.97
N ALA A 336 1.54 24.08 -13.91
CA ALA A 336 2.97 24.11 -14.23
C ALA A 336 3.40 25.37 -15.02
N SER A 337 2.46 26.22 -15.45
CA SER A 337 2.77 27.53 -16.03
C SER A 337 3.01 28.61 -14.96
N GLN A 338 2.63 28.38 -13.70
CA GLN A 338 2.81 29.33 -12.61
C GLN A 338 4.26 29.31 -12.13
N GLN A 339 5.01 30.35 -12.50
CA GLN A 339 6.38 30.54 -12.04
C GLN A 339 6.40 31.16 -10.63
N GLY A 340 7.33 30.71 -9.79
CA GLY A 340 7.56 31.31 -8.47
C GLY A 340 7.98 32.78 -8.56
N ILE A 341 7.71 33.56 -7.51
CA ILE A 341 7.96 35.02 -7.50
C ILE A 341 9.44 35.37 -7.75
N GLU A 342 10.36 34.47 -7.38
CA GLU A 342 11.80 34.53 -7.67
C GLU A 342 12.12 34.68 -9.18
N HIS A 343 11.24 34.22 -10.07
CA HIS A 343 11.44 34.34 -11.52
C HIS A 343 11.08 35.75 -12.04
N PHE A 344 10.23 36.48 -11.32
CA PHE A 344 9.93 37.89 -11.60
C PHE A 344 11.04 38.79 -11.05
N PHE A 345 11.65 38.42 -9.92
CA PHE A 345 12.79 39.10 -9.34
C PHE A 345 14.12 38.59 -9.92
N LYS A 346 14.53 39.15 -11.06
CA LYS A 346 15.90 38.98 -11.59
C LYS A 346 16.92 39.17 -10.46
N ARG A 347 17.69 38.11 -10.15
CA ARG A 347 18.83 38.19 -9.21
C ARG A 347 19.73 39.34 -9.63
N ARG A 348 19.72 40.41 -8.84
CA ARG A 348 20.67 41.52 -8.98
C ARG A 348 22.05 40.92 -8.76
N LYS A 349 22.97 41.08 -9.73
CA LYS A 349 24.37 40.79 -9.45
C LYS A 349 24.81 41.71 -8.31
N LEU A 350 25.49 41.12 -7.34
CA LEU A 350 26.46 41.83 -6.54
C LEU A 350 27.74 41.72 -7.36
N ASP A 351 28.09 42.81 -8.02
CA ASP A 351 29.36 43.00 -8.75
C ASP A 351 30.45 43.45 -7.76
#